data_AF-A0A9J6F7S4-F1
#
_entry.id   AF-A0A9J6F7S4-F1
#
_cell.length_a   1.000
_cell.length_b   1.000
_cell.length_c   1.000
_cell.angle_alpha   90.00
_cell.angle_beta   90.00
_cell.angle_gamma   90.00
#
_symmetry.space_group_name_H-M   'P 1'
#
loop_
_entity.id
_entity.type
_entity.pdbx_description
1 polymer ?
#
loop_
_entity_poly.entity_id
_entity_poly.type
_entity_poly.pdbx_seq_one_letter_code
_entity_poly.pdbx_strand_id
1 'polypeptide(L)'
;MAPINTRALAELEEIHAQNELIVVYSIARRRRRRQRGVWVRQVFLDRAVDGDFHNLLVKLRLGDAAMFHNVMRMSPQQFDFLENLVRPLIEVRSTHLRSRLRDAAAAGRTEVPSGIVTGC
;
A
#
# COMPACT_ATOMS: atom_id res chain seq x y z
N MET A 1 -24.80 -53.53 24.77
CA MET A 1 -24.13 -52.22 24.59
C MET A 1 -23.89 -51.65 25.97
N ALA A 2 -22.63 -51.55 26.41
CA ALA A 2 -22.31 -51.03 27.75
C ALA A 2 -22.62 -49.53 27.81
N PRO A 3 -23.18 -49.02 28.92
CA PRO A 3 -23.47 -47.60 29.06
C PRO A 3 -22.16 -46.82 29.04
N ILE A 4 -22.09 -45.82 28.17
CA ILE A 4 -20.96 -44.90 28.13
C ILE A 4 -20.90 -44.21 29.49
N ASN A 5 -19.75 -44.34 30.17
CA ASN A 5 -19.56 -43.77 31.49
C ASN A 5 -19.67 -42.25 31.41
N THR A 6 -20.76 -41.70 31.93
CA THR A 6 -21.10 -40.27 31.85
C THR A 6 -20.04 -39.37 32.50
N ARG A 7 -19.30 -39.89 33.49
CA ARG A 7 -18.16 -39.20 34.10
C ARG A 7 -17.00 -39.05 33.14
N ALA A 8 -16.69 -40.09 32.38
CA ALA A 8 -15.61 -40.06 31.39
C ALA A 8 -15.93 -39.12 30.22
N LEU A 9 -17.21 -38.97 29.84
CA LEU A 9 -17.63 -37.97 28.86
C LEU A 9 -17.46 -36.54 29.38
N ALA A 10 -17.86 -36.27 30.63
CA ALA A 10 -17.69 -34.97 31.25
C ALA A 10 -16.20 -34.59 31.38
N GLU A 11 -15.34 -35.54 31.76
CA GLU A 11 -13.88 -35.35 31.81
C GLU A 11 -13.29 -35.02 30.43
N LEU A 12 -13.76 -35.67 29.36
CA LEU A 12 -13.32 -35.36 27.99
C LEU A 12 -13.79 -33.97 27.53
N GLU A 13 -15.01 -33.57 27.86
CA GLU A 13 -15.55 -32.24 27.55
C GLU A 13 -14.77 -31.14 28.28
N GLU A 14 -14.41 -31.36 29.55
CA GLU A 14 -13.57 -30.45 30.32
C GLU A 14 -12.17 -30.30 29.69
N ILE A 15 -11.53 -31.40 29.30
CA ILE A 15 -10.23 -31.38 28.63
C ILE A 15 -10.31 -30.64 27.28
N HIS A 16 -11.36 -30.88 26.49
CA HIS A 16 -11.57 -30.18 25.22
C HIS A 16 -11.75 -28.67 25.42
N ALA A 17 -12.59 -28.26 26.36
CA ALA A 17 -12.80 -26.84 26.67
C ALA A 17 -11.50 -26.16 27.12
N GLN A 18 -10.68 -26.86 27.92
CA GLN A 18 -9.41 -26.33 28.40
C GLN A 18 -8.39 -26.17 27.26
N ASN A 19 -8.35 -27.13 26.33
CA ASN A 19 -7.52 -27.05 25.12
C ASN A 19 -7.95 -25.90 24.19
N GLU A 20 -9.25 -25.72 23.97
CA GLU A 20 -9.78 -24.60 23.18
C GLU A 20 -9.36 -23.25 23.78
N LEU A 21 -9.44 -23.12 25.11
CA LEU A 21 -9.07 -21.90 25.82
C LEU A 21 -7.57 -21.60 25.67
N ILE A 22 -6.71 -22.62 25.72
CA ILE A 22 -5.27 -22.49 25.48
C ILE A 22 -4.99 -22.03 24.04
N VAL A 23 -5.67 -22.62 23.05
CA VAL A 23 -5.52 -22.25 21.64
C VAL A 23 -5.95 -20.80 21.41
N VAL A 24 -7.13 -20.42 21.89
CA VAL A 24 -7.65 -19.04 21.78
C VAL A 24 -6.70 -18.05 22.45
N TYR A 25 -6.23 -18.35 23.66
CA TYR A 25 -5.25 -17.52 24.38
C TYR A 25 -3.94 -17.39 23.60
N SER A 26 -3.42 -18.48 23.02
CA SER A 26 -2.18 -18.46 22.24
C SER A 26 -2.29 -17.59 20.97
N ILE A 27 -3.43 -17.66 20.27
CA ILE A 27 -3.71 -16.85 19.07
C ILE A 27 -3.85 -15.38 19.48
N ALA A 28 -4.62 -15.07 20.53
CA ALA A 28 -4.79 -13.72 21.04
C ALA A 28 -3.45 -13.12 21.49
N ARG A 29 -2.64 -13.90 22.22
CA ARG A 29 -1.28 -13.53 22.63
C ARG A 29 -0.38 -13.29 21.43
N ARG A 30 -0.41 -14.12 20.40
CA ARG A 30 0.36 -13.93 19.15
C ARG A 30 -0.08 -12.69 18.38
N ARG A 31 -1.39 -12.40 18.34
CA ARG A 31 -1.94 -11.18 17.73
C ARG A 31 -1.53 -9.92 18.51
N ARG A 32 -1.61 -9.92 19.84
CA ARG A 32 -1.13 -8.83 20.71
C ARG A 32 0.37 -8.63 20.63
N ARG A 33 1.13 -9.73 20.50
CA ARG A 33 2.57 -9.75 20.26
C ARG A 33 2.98 -9.50 18.81
N ARG A 34 2.06 -9.14 17.90
CA ARG A 34 2.48 -8.51 16.63
C ARG A 34 3.14 -7.19 17.03
N GLN A 35 4.45 -7.27 17.25
CA GLN A 35 5.28 -6.17 17.66
C GLN A 35 5.11 -5.10 16.60
N ARG A 36 4.65 -3.92 17.01
CA ARG A 36 4.83 -2.71 16.21
C ARG A 36 6.34 -2.45 16.24
N GLY A 37 7.09 -3.16 15.40
CA GLY A 37 8.56 -3.18 15.42
C GLY A 37 9.16 -1.82 15.11
N VAL A 38 8.39 -0.92 14.48
CA VAL A 38 8.80 0.45 14.19
C VAL A 38 7.57 1.37 14.26
N TRP A 39 7.70 2.51 14.95
CA TRP A 39 6.66 3.56 15.01
C TRP A 39 6.50 4.29 13.67
N VAL A 40 7.61 4.55 12.97
CA VAL A 40 7.65 5.19 11.65
C VAL A 40 8.61 4.41 10.75
N ARG A 41 8.12 3.89 9.62
CA ARG A 41 8.96 3.18 8.64
C ARG A 41 9.94 4.18 7.99
N GLN A 42 11.14 3.70 7.64
CA GLN A 42 12.19 4.49 6.97
C GLN A 42 11.68 5.24 5.73
N VAL A 43 10.82 4.60 4.93
CA VAL A 43 10.23 5.20 3.71
C VAL A 43 9.47 6.52 4.00
N PHE A 44 8.97 6.72 5.22
CA PHE A 44 8.27 7.94 5.61
C PHE A 44 9.18 9.04 6.16
N LEU A 45 10.45 8.75 6.45
CA LEU A 45 11.40 9.78 6.91
C LEU A 45 11.80 10.70 5.76
N ASP A 46 11.90 10.16 4.54
CA ASP A 46 12.29 10.93 3.34
C ASP A 46 11.15 11.78 2.75
N ARG A 47 9.98 11.82 3.40
CA ARG A 47 8.76 12.50 2.90
C ARG A 47 9.00 13.98 2.58
N ALA A 48 9.83 14.65 3.37
CA ALA A 48 10.16 16.06 3.17
C ALA A 48 10.96 16.31 1.87
N VAL A 49 11.70 15.31 1.39
CA VAL A 49 12.55 15.39 0.21
C VAL A 49 11.82 14.88 -1.03
N ASP A 50 11.18 13.72 -0.92
CA ASP A 50 10.59 13.01 -2.07
C ASP A 50 9.12 13.36 -2.34
N GLY A 51 8.50 14.11 -1.44
CA GLY A 51 7.06 14.31 -1.43
C GLY A 51 6.28 13.02 -1.13
N ASP A 52 4.96 13.14 -1.11
CA ASP A 52 4.11 12.15 -0.46
C ASP A 52 3.70 10.97 -1.33
N PHE A 53 3.45 11.21 -2.61
CA PHE A 53 2.56 10.32 -3.36
C PHE A 53 3.23 9.59 -4.53
N HIS A 54 3.90 10.33 -5.42
CA HIS A 54 4.46 9.74 -6.65
C HIS A 54 5.64 8.80 -6.34
N ASN A 55 6.51 9.19 -5.41
CA ASN A 55 7.70 8.40 -5.07
C ASN A 55 7.41 7.33 -4.02
N LEU A 56 6.44 7.55 -3.14
CA LEU A 56 6.11 6.62 -2.05
C LEU A 56 5.68 5.25 -2.58
N LEU A 57 4.75 5.21 -3.54
CA LEU A 57 4.25 3.93 -4.08
C LEU A 57 5.37 3.16 -4.79
N VAL A 58 6.25 3.85 -5.52
CA VAL A 58 7.41 3.24 -6.17
C VAL A 58 8.38 2.64 -5.15
N LYS A 59 8.72 3.40 -4.10
CA LYS A 59 9.57 2.91 -3.00
C LYS A 59 8.97 1.71 -2.27
N LEU A 60 7.66 1.76 -1.96
CA LEU A 60 6.97 0.66 -1.30
C LEU A 60 6.91 -0.58 -2.17
N ARG A 61 6.71 -0.41 -3.49
CA ARG A 61 6.71 -1.52 -4.45
C ARG A 61 8.05 -2.26 -4.49
N LEU A 62 9.16 -1.53 -4.44
CA LEU A 62 10.51 -2.08 -4.52
C LEU A 62 11.03 -2.61 -3.17
N GLY A 63 10.64 -2.01 -2.05
CA GLY A 63 11.24 -2.27 -0.74
C GLY A 63 10.36 -3.00 0.28
N ASP A 64 9.04 -2.80 0.28
CA ASP A 64 8.13 -3.35 1.32
C ASP A 64 6.73 -3.67 0.75
N ALA A 65 6.60 -4.87 0.20
CA ALA A 65 5.34 -5.36 -0.35
C ALA A 65 4.21 -5.49 0.70
N ALA A 66 4.54 -5.69 1.98
CA ALA A 66 3.54 -5.79 3.03
C ALA A 66 2.94 -4.41 3.34
N MET A 67 3.76 -3.36 3.37
CA MET A 67 3.27 -2.00 3.52
C MET A 67 2.58 -1.49 2.25
N PHE A 68 3.06 -1.87 1.06
CA PHE A 68 2.35 -1.62 -0.19
C PHE A 68 0.91 -2.16 -0.13
N HIS A 69 0.74 -3.41 0.32
CA HIS A 69 -0.58 -4.01 0.49
C HIS A 69 -1.42 -3.29 1.55
N ASN A 70 -0.83 -2.72 2.60
CA ASN A 70 -1.59 -1.94 3.58
C ASN A 70 -2.12 -0.62 3.01
N VAL A 71 -1.33 0.04 2.14
CA VAL A 71 -1.71 1.30 1.48
C VAL A 71 -2.71 1.04 0.36
N MET A 72 -2.38 0.14 -0.58
CA MET A 72 -3.16 -0.12 -1.79
C MET A 72 -4.27 -1.15 -1.60
N ARG A 73 -4.28 -1.90 -0.49
CA ARG A 73 -5.23 -3.00 -0.22
C ARG A 73 -5.19 -4.14 -1.25
N MET A 74 -4.10 -4.23 -2.01
CA MET A 74 -3.87 -5.23 -3.05
C MET A 74 -2.37 -5.50 -3.19
N SER A 75 -2.00 -6.63 -3.80
CA SER A 75 -0.59 -6.92 -4.07
C SER A 75 -0.04 -6.03 -5.20
N PRO A 76 1.29 -5.85 -5.29
CA PRO A 76 1.91 -5.15 -6.41
C PRO A 76 1.52 -5.72 -7.78
N GLN A 77 1.35 -7.04 -7.90
CA GLN A 77 0.97 -7.68 -9.17
C GLN A 77 -0.49 -7.36 -9.53
N GLN A 78 -1.39 -7.35 -8.55
CA GLN A 78 -2.79 -6.96 -8.78
C GLN A 78 -2.90 -5.50 -9.21
N PHE A 79 -2.08 -4.63 -8.62
CA PHE A 79 -2.00 -3.24 -9.04
C PHE A 79 -1.49 -3.12 -10.49
N ASP A 80 -0.41 -3.82 -10.86
CA ASP A 80 0.09 -3.83 -12.26
C ASP A 80 -0.98 -4.26 -13.26
N PHE A 81 -1.73 -5.31 -12.91
CA PHE A 81 -2.79 -5.81 -13.76
C PHE A 81 -3.88 -4.74 -13.99
N LEU A 82 -4.34 -4.09 -12.92
CA LEU A 82 -5.31 -3.01 -13.01
C LEU A 82 -4.76 -1.78 -13.74
N GLU A 83 -3.50 -1.43 -13.48
CA GLU A 83 -2.82 -0.34 -14.17
C GLU A 83 -2.82 -0.60 -15.67
N ASN A 84 -2.43 -1.79 -16.13
CA ASN A 84 -2.40 -2.12 -17.56
C ASN A 84 -3.80 -2.07 -18.21
N LEU A 85 -4.85 -2.43 -17.47
CA LEU A 85 -6.22 -2.38 -17.96
C LEU A 85 -6.76 -0.95 -18.06
N VAL A 86 -6.50 -0.13 -17.04
CA VAL A 86 -7.12 1.19 -16.88
C VAL A 86 -6.28 2.29 -17.53
N ARG A 87 -4.95 2.14 -17.60
CA ARG A 87 -4.04 3.13 -18.20
C ARG A 87 -4.43 3.57 -19.62
N PRO A 88 -4.83 2.70 -20.57
CA PRO A 88 -5.27 3.16 -21.89
C PRO A 88 -6.60 3.92 -21.86
N LEU A 89 -7.40 3.79 -20.80
CA LEU A 89 -8.68 4.48 -20.63
C LEU A 89 -8.52 5.86 -19.98
N ILE A 90 -7.38 6.13 -19.33
CA ILE A 90 -7.10 7.41 -18.68
C ILE A 90 -6.30 8.31 -19.61
N GLU A 91 -6.93 9.38 -20.09
CA GLU A 91 -6.26 10.45 -20.82
C GLU A 91 -6.06 11.67 -19.92
N VAL A 92 -4.84 12.20 -19.86
CA VAL A 92 -4.59 13.49 -19.21
C VAL A 92 -5.08 14.59 -20.14
N ARG A 93 -6.12 15.34 -19.73
CA ARG A 93 -6.68 16.45 -20.52
C ARG A 93 -6.17 17.81 -20.09
N SER A 94 -6.02 18.72 -21.05
CA SER A 94 -5.79 20.14 -20.80
C SER A 94 -7.16 20.71 -20.45
N THR A 95 -7.21 21.46 -19.36
CA THR A 95 -8.40 22.19 -18.96
C THR A 95 -8.06 23.67 -18.93
N HIS A 96 -9.09 24.52 -18.84
CA HIS A 96 -8.88 25.96 -18.68
C HIS A 96 -8.03 26.31 -17.44
N LEU A 97 -8.05 25.45 -16.41
CA LEU A 97 -7.30 25.67 -15.17
C LEU A 97 -5.87 25.13 -15.22
N ARG A 98 -5.55 24.21 -16.13
CA ARG A 98 -4.26 23.52 -16.17
C ARG A 98 -3.96 22.93 -17.54
N SER A 99 -2.80 23.27 -18.09
CA SER A 99 -2.25 22.60 -19.27
C SER A 99 -1.71 21.21 -18.93
N ARG A 100 -1.75 20.29 -19.90
CA ARG A 100 -1.10 18.98 -19.72
C ARG A 100 0.39 19.23 -19.60
N LEU A 101 1.07 18.43 -18.78
CA LEU A 101 2.51 18.57 -18.59
C LEU A 101 3.30 18.47 -19.91
N ARG A 102 2.81 17.64 -20.84
CA ARG A 102 3.41 17.47 -22.18
C ARG A 102 3.27 18.72 -23.05
N ASP A 103 2.14 19.43 -22.93
CA ASP A 103 1.89 20.67 -23.67
C ASP A 103 2.77 21.80 -23.11
N ALA A 104 2.90 21.87 -21.78
CA ALA A 104 3.76 22.86 -21.11
C ALA A 104 5.25 22.67 -21.45
N ALA A 105 5.72 21.42 -21.56
CA ALA A 105 7.10 21.11 -21.95
C ALA A 105 7.41 21.46 -23.42
N ALA A 106 6.39 21.55 -24.29
CA ALA A 106 6.52 22.03 -25.66
C ALA A 106 6.55 23.57 -25.72
N ALA A 107 5.79 24.26 -24.87
CA ALA A 107 5.76 25.72 -24.78
C ALA A 107 7.09 26.34 -24.28
N GLY A 108 7.94 25.57 -23.60
CA GLY A 108 9.28 26.01 -23.18
C GLY A 108 10.35 25.98 -24.27
N ARG A 109 10.01 25.65 -25.53
CA ARG A 109 10.96 25.57 -26.67
C ARG A 109 10.65 26.50 -27.83
N THR A 110 9.64 27.36 -27.75
CA THR A 110 9.42 28.39 -28.76
C THR A 110 10.28 29.61 -28.45
N GLU A 111 11.46 29.61 -29.06
CA GLU A 111 12.12 30.78 -29.66
C GLU A 111 12.24 32.02 -28.77
N VAL A 112 13.44 32.24 -28.23
CA VAL A 112 13.92 33.60 -27.98
C VAL A 112 14.02 34.26 -29.36
N PRO A 113 13.26 35.32 -29.69
CA PRO A 113 13.52 36.06 -30.90
C PRO A 113 14.87 36.76 -30.74
N SER A 114 15.89 36.22 -31.39
CA SER A 114 17.15 36.90 -31.67
C SER A 114 16.84 38.05 -32.64
N GLY A 115 16.37 39.17 -32.10
CA GLY A 115 15.85 40.27 -32.89
C GLY A 115 15.69 41.54 -32.08
N ILE A 116 16.68 41.88 -31.24
CA ILE A 116 16.88 43.27 -30.85
C ILE A 116 18.01 43.79 -31.74
N VAL A 117 17.61 44.31 -32.90
CA VAL A 117 18.42 45.26 -33.67
C VAL A 117 18.40 46.56 -32.87
N THR A 118 19.41 46.80 -32.05
CA THR A 118 19.73 48.16 -31.62
C THR A 118 20.39 48.87 -32.79
N GLY A 119 19.59 49.61 -33.53
CA GLY A 119 20.01 50.54 -34.58
C GLY A 119 19.21 51.83 -34.46
N CYS A 120 19.78 52.77 -33.70
CA CYS A 120 19.77 54.23 -33.86
C CYS A 120 20.54 54.81 -32.66
#